data_AF-A0A7U3D127-F1
#
_entry.id   AF-A0A7U3D127-F1
#
_cell.length_a   1.000
_cell.length_b   1.000
_cell.length_c   1.000
_cell.angle_alpha   90.00
_cell.angle_beta   90.00
_cell.angle_gamma   90.00
#
_symmetry.space_group_name_H-M   'P 1'
#
loop_
_entity.id
_entity.type
_entity.pdbx_description
1 polymer ?
#
loop_
_entity_poly.entity_id
_entity_poly.type
_entity_poly.pdbx_seq_one_letter_code
_entity_poly.pdbx_strand_id
1 'polypeptide(L)'
;MKSYEDEETFFSALASTRRLEILKCISLGIDNPKEIAEKLNAHRSAIEKHLSILKTAGIIWKVPSLNQKGHLSVRYATRVPISEILEAFQKVKGLL
;
A
#
# COMPACT_ATOMS: atom_id res chain seq x y z
N MET A 1 0.81 26.08 -4.63
CA MET A 1 0.15 25.68 -3.36
C MET A 1 -0.19 24.20 -3.38
N LYS A 2 0.79 23.31 -3.67
CA LYS A 2 0.57 21.87 -3.89
C LYS A 2 1.16 20.95 -2.81
N SER A 3 2.15 21.42 -2.02
CA SER A 3 2.89 20.53 -1.12
C SER A 3 2.08 20.02 0.08
N TYR A 4 1.25 20.88 0.68
CA TYR A 4 0.52 20.52 1.90
C TYR A 4 -0.60 19.49 1.66
N GLU A 5 -1.35 19.61 0.56
CA GLU A 5 -2.41 18.64 0.22
C GLU A 5 -1.83 17.25 -0.11
N ASP A 6 -0.65 17.22 -0.74
CA ASP A 6 0.07 15.99 -1.06
C ASP A 6 0.59 15.30 0.22
N GLU A 7 1.12 16.08 1.18
CA GLU A 7 1.58 15.57 2.48
C GLU A 7 0.41 15.06 3.34
N GLU A 8 -0.69 15.82 3.47
CA GLU A 8 -1.85 15.39 4.24
C GLU A 8 -2.46 14.10 3.66
N THR A 9 -2.56 14.01 2.33
CA THR A 9 -3.04 12.78 1.65
C THR A 9 -2.12 11.59 1.95
N PHE A 10 -0.81 11.80 1.92
CA PHE A 10 0.18 10.77 2.23
C PHE A 10 0.08 10.28 3.68
N PHE A 11 0.10 11.19 4.66
CA PHE A 11 0.00 10.82 6.08
C PHE A 11 -1.37 10.22 6.42
N SER A 12 -2.44 10.79 5.87
CA SER A 12 -3.79 10.24 6.02
C SER A 12 -3.91 8.85 5.42
N ALA A 13 -3.16 8.53 4.36
CA ALA A 13 -3.09 7.17 3.81
C ALA A 13 -2.34 6.19 4.73
N LEU A 14 -1.34 6.65 5.48
CA LEU A 14 -0.57 5.83 6.42
C LEU A 14 -1.24 5.66 7.79
N ALA A 15 -2.14 6.57 8.18
CA ALA A 15 -2.81 6.57 9.48
C ALA A 15 -3.87 5.45 9.70
N SER A 16 -3.78 4.33 8.98
CA SER A 16 -4.64 3.16 9.21
C SER A 16 -3.81 1.90 9.37
N THR A 17 -4.02 1.19 10.48
CA THR A 17 -3.40 -0.11 10.77
C THR A 17 -3.55 -1.08 9.61
N ARG A 18 -4.75 -1.17 9.01
CA ARG A 18 -5.01 -2.09 7.90
C ARG A 18 -4.17 -1.76 6.66
N ARG A 19 -3.98 -0.47 6.34
CA ARG A 19 -3.13 -0.06 5.21
C ARG A 19 -1.66 -0.35 5.49
N LEU A 20 -1.19 -0.18 6.73
CA LEU A 20 0.17 -0.55 7.12
C LEU A 20 0.40 -2.06 7.01
N GLU A 21 -0.57 -2.88 7.39
CA GLU A 21 -0.52 -4.35 7.21
C GLU A 21 -0.47 -4.75 5.73
N ILE A 22 -1.23 -4.06 4.87
CA ILE A 22 -1.19 -4.26 3.41
C ILE A 22 0.19 -3.91 2.86
N LEU A 23 0.77 -2.78 3.26
CA LEU A 23 2.13 -2.43 2.87
C LEU A 23 3.11 -3.52 3.31
N LYS A 24 3.02 -3.98 4.57
CA LYS A 24 3.85 -5.11 5.03
C LYS A 24 3.70 -6.36 4.16
N CYS A 25 2.51 -6.69 3.68
CA CYS A 25 2.31 -7.80 2.75
C CYS A 25 3.08 -7.57 1.44
N ILE A 26 2.97 -6.38 0.86
CA ILE A 26 3.68 -6.01 -0.38
C ILE A 26 5.21 -6.10 -0.19
N SER A 27 5.75 -5.64 0.95
CA SER A 27 7.20 -5.78 1.23
C SER A 27 7.68 -7.24 1.31
N LEU A 28 6.77 -8.16 1.63
CA LEU A 28 7.05 -9.59 1.72
C LEU A 28 6.78 -10.33 0.39
N GLY A 29 6.46 -9.60 -0.69
CA GLY A 29 6.12 -10.17 -1.99
C GLY A 29 4.67 -10.67 -2.13
N ILE A 30 3.83 -10.48 -1.10
CA ILE A 30 2.40 -10.76 -1.14
C ILE A 30 1.70 -9.51 -1.70
N ASP A 31 1.71 -9.39 -3.01
CA ASP A 31 1.51 -8.12 -3.71
C ASP A 31 0.25 -8.06 -4.61
N ASN A 32 -0.53 -9.15 -4.69
CA ASN A 32 -1.80 -9.14 -5.40
C ASN A 32 -3.01 -9.10 -4.44
N PRO A 33 -4.15 -8.49 -4.86
CA PRO A 33 -5.30 -8.29 -3.98
C PRO A 33 -5.88 -9.57 -3.37
N LYS A 34 -5.81 -10.69 -4.10
CA LYS A 34 -6.36 -11.96 -3.64
C LYS A 34 -5.50 -12.52 -2.50
N GLU A 35 -4.20 -12.63 -2.71
CA GLU A 35 -3.27 -13.15 -1.71
C GLU A 35 -3.22 -12.26 -0.46
N ILE A 36 -3.29 -10.94 -0.63
CA ILE A 36 -3.37 -9.99 0.50
C ILE A 36 -4.66 -10.24 1.31
N ALA A 37 -5.80 -10.43 0.64
CA ALA A 37 -7.08 -10.70 1.29
C ALA A 37 -7.06 -12.01 2.08
N GLU A 38 -6.48 -13.06 1.50
CA GLU A 38 -6.28 -14.36 2.16
C GLU A 38 -5.34 -14.22 3.37
N LYS A 39 -4.21 -13.53 3.21
CA LYS A 39 -3.21 -13.32 4.27
C LYS A 39 -3.78 -12.55 5.47
N LEU A 40 -4.63 -11.56 5.21
CA LEU A 40 -5.20 -10.68 6.23
C LEU A 40 -6.58 -11.14 6.73
N ASN A 41 -7.08 -12.29 6.26
CA ASN A 41 -8.41 -12.81 6.53
C ASN A 41 -9.51 -11.74 6.36
N ALA A 42 -9.52 -11.10 5.19
CA ALA A 42 -10.40 -9.98 4.88
C ALA A 42 -11.09 -10.15 3.53
N HIS A 43 -12.22 -9.48 3.32
CA HIS A 43 -12.86 -9.44 2.01
C HIS A 43 -11.99 -8.70 0.99
N ARG A 44 -11.84 -9.30 -0.20
CA ARG A 44 -11.07 -8.72 -1.30
C ARG A 44 -11.49 -7.29 -1.66
N SER A 45 -12.79 -7.00 -1.66
CA SER A 45 -13.30 -5.66 -1.95
C SER A 45 -12.84 -4.60 -0.95
N ALA A 46 -12.68 -4.96 0.33
CA ALA A 46 -12.12 -4.07 1.35
C ALA A 46 -10.62 -3.81 1.10
N ILE A 47 -9.88 -4.86 0.73
CA ILE A 47 -8.46 -4.73 0.35
C ILE A 47 -8.30 -3.83 -0.87
N GLU A 48 -9.12 -4.00 -1.90
CA GLU A 48 -9.08 -3.16 -3.11
C GLU A 48 -9.37 -1.68 -2.81
N LYS A 49 -10.28 -1.39 -1.88
CA LYS A 49 -10.51 -0.01 -1.40
C LYS A 49 -9.25 0.59 -0.76
N HIS A 50 -8.59 -0.16 0.14
CA HIS A 50 -7.36 0.30 0.77
C HIS A 50 -6.21 0.50 -0.23
N LEU A 51 -6.04 -0.44 -1.17
CA LEU A 51 -5.06 -0.32 -2.25
C LEU A 51 -5.33 0.90 -3.13
N SER A 52 -6.60 1.23 -3.39
CA SER A 52 -6.95 2.44 -4.13
C SER A 52 -6.49 3.70 -3.40
N ILE A 53 -6.70 3.78 -2.08
CA ILE A 53 -6.27 4.94 -1.29
C ILE A 53 -4.75 5.07 -1.28
N LEU A 54 -4.03 3.97 -1.03
CA LEU A 54 -2.56 3.94 -1.06
C LEU A 54 -2.00 4.34 -2.43
N LYS A 55 -2.67 3.93 -3.52
CA LYS A 55 -2.29 4.29 -4.88
C LYS A 55 -2.54 5.77 -5.16
N THR A 56 -3.69 6.32 -4.75
CA THR A 56 -3.99 7.75 -4.89
C THR A 56 -2.97 8.61 -4.13
N ALA A 57 -2.53 8.15 -2.96
CA ALA A 57 -1.46 8.79 -2.18
C ALA A 57 -0.04 8.58 -2.76
N GLY A 58 0.11 7.92 -3.91
CA GLY A 58 1.40 7.71 -4.57
C GLY A 58 2.34 6.72 -3.86
N ILE A 59 1.88 6.03 -2.82
CA ILE A 59 2.69 5.10 -2.01
C ILE A 59 2.96 3.80 -2.79
N ILE A 60 1.95 3.35 -3.54
CA ILE A 60 2.01 2.12 -4.35
C ILE A 60 1.56 2.37 -5.79
N TRP A 61 1.94 1.51 -6.72
CA TRP A 61 1.41 1.50 -8.09
C TRP A 61 1.09 0.08 -8.56
N LYS A 62 0.29 0.00 -9.62
CA LYS A 62 -0.05 -1.26 -10.28
C LYS A 62 1.07 -1.71 -11.20
N VAL A 63 1.43 -2.98 -11.08
CA VAL A 63 2.37 -3.66 -11.98
C VAL A 63 1.59 -4.74 -12.74
N PRO A 64 1.61 -4.73 -14.09
CA PRO A 64 1.05 -5.83 -14.86
C PRO A 64 1.86 -7.09 -14.63
N SER A 65 1.20 -8.22 -14.50
CA SER A 65 1.80 -9.53 -14.31
C SER A 65 0.97 -10.60 -15.00
N LEU A 66 1.53 -11.79 -15.14
CA LEU A 66 0.77 -12.98 -15.53
C LEU A 66 0.57 -13.86 -14.31
N ASN A 67 -0.62 -14.42 -14.16
CA ASN A 67 -0.86 -15.47 -13.19
C ASN A 67 -0.35 -16.83 -13.71
N GLN A 68 -0.43 -17.88 -12.89
CA GLN A 68 0.02 -19.23 -13.25
C GLN A 68 -0.65 -19.82 -14.51
N LYS A 69 -1.82 -19.29 -14.90
CA LYS A 69 -2.57 -19.70 -16.11
C LYS A 69 -2.24 -18.82 -17.33
N GLY A 70 -1.29 -17.90 -17.22
CA GLY A 70 -0.93 -16.96 -18.29
C GLY A 70 -1.93 -15.83 -18.51
N HIS A 71 -2.90 -15.62 -17.61
CA HIS A 71 -3.82 -14.49 -17.71
C HIS A 71 -3.23 -13.24 -17.05
N LEU A 72 -3.57 -12.07 -17.60
CA LEU A 72 -3.22 -10.78 -17.00
C LEU A 72 -3.75 -10.68 -15.56
N SER A 73 -2.84 -10.35 -14.64
CA SER A 73 -3.12 -10.06 -13.25
C SER A 73 -2.46 -8.74 -12.82
N VAL A 74 -3.04 -8.11 -11.80
CA VAL A 74 -2.50 -6.88 -11.22
C VAL A 74 -1.79 -7.22 -9.92
N ARG A 75 -0.53 -6.77 -9.81
CA ARG A 75 0.25 -6.73 -8.58
C ARG A 75 0.52 -5.28 -8.17
N TYR A 76 1.02 -5.06 -6.96
CA TYR A 76 1.34 -3.74 -6.43
C TYR A 76 2.78 -3.68 -5.93
N ALA A 77 3.46 -2.57 -6.19
CA ALA A 77 4.85 -2.35 -5.74
C ALA A 77 5.01 -0.98 -5.07
N THR A 78 6.10 -0.79 -4.31
CA THR A 78 6.48 0.45 -3.59
C THR A 78 7.79 1.04 -4.13
N ARG A 79 7.88 2.38 -4.20
CA ARG A 79 8.89 3.13 -5.00
C ARG A 79 10.20 3.17 -4.25
N VAL A 80 10.02 3.30 -2.95
CA VAL A 80 11.02 3.17 -1.94
C VAL A 80 10.69 1.92 -1.11
N PRO A 81 11.70 1.29 -0.50
CA PRO A 81 11.50 0.30 0.53
C PRO A 81 10.51 0.77 1.59
N ILE A 82 9.61 -0.11 2.02
CA ILE A 82 8.61 0.23 3.05
C ILE A 82 9.28 0.61 4.38
N SER A 83 10.48 0.10 4.67
CA SER A 83 11.29 0.54 5.81
C SER A 83 11.52 2.06 5.80
N GLU A 84 11.87 2.63 4.64
CA GLU A 84 12.09 4.08 4.50
C GLU A 84 10.79 4.87 4.74
N ILE A 85 9.66 4.35 4.25
CA ILE A 85 8.33 4.97 4.47
C ILE A 85 7.98 4.98 5.95
N LEU A 86 8.21 3.86 6.65
CA LEU A 86 7.89 3.72 8.07
C LEU A 86 8.83 4.55 8.95
N GLU A 87 10.12 4.64 8.61
CA GLU A 87 11.09 5.51 9.29
C GLU A 87 10.71 6.99 9.16
N ALA A 88 10.31 7.43 7.96
CA ALA A 88 9.82 8.78 7.74
C ALA A 88 8.57 9.07 8.60
N PHE A 89 7.62 8.12 8.66
CA PHE A 89 6.42 8.26 9.48
C PHE A 89 6.73 8.32 10.99
N GLN A 90 7.66 7.47 11.48
CA GLN A 90 8.06 7.46 12.89
C GLN A 90 8.76 8.76 13.31
N LYS A 91 9.63 9.33 12.45
CA LYS A 91 10.27 10.62 12.72
C LYS A 91 9.24 11.73 12.90
N VAL A 92 8.21 11.78 12.06
CA VAL A 92 7.13 12.78 12.16
C VAL A 92 6.26 12.54 13.40
N LYS A 93 5.89 11.29 13.69
CA LYS A 93 5.07 10.95 14.88
C LYS A 93 5.80 11.20 16.20
N GLY A 94 7.12 11.03 16.25
CA GLY A 94 7.94 11.31 17.44
C GLY A 94 8.26 12.80 17.67
N LEU A 95 7.87 13.67 16.74
CA LEU A 95 8.01 15.13 16.83
C LEU A 95 6.70 15.84 17.27
N LEU A 96 5.61 15.09 17.44
CA LEU A 96 4.30 15.54 17.94
C LEU A 96 4.03 14.96 19.32
#